data_AF-A0A938M7I3-F1
#
_entry.id   AF-A0A938M7I3-F1
#
_cell.length_a   1.000
_cell.length_b   1.000
_cell.length_c   1.000
_cell.angle_alpha   90.00
_cell.angle_beta   90.00
_cell.angle_gamma   90.00
#
_symmetry.space_group_name_H-M   'P 1'
#
loop_
_entity.id
_entity.type
_entity.pdbx_description
1 polymer ?
#
loop_
_entity_poly.entity_id
_entity_poly.type
_entity_poly.pdbx_seq_one_letter_code
_entity_poly.pdbx_strand_id
1 'polypeptide(L)'
;FPRLDLNLPKHRNVCLGVIIGAFVFALMTTLGSYRAYQFTESVQFCGLTCHSVMKPEHTAYINSPHARVTCTECHIGPGATWFARSKLSGTYQIYATLADKFERPIPTPLKNLRPAQETCEHCHWPQKFFGAVERVRTHFLSDEQNSPWTIRMLLKVGGGDPNHGPVGGIHWHMNVANRVEYIAQDDARQIIPWVRVTDRDGTATVYQSEGSKLTSEQIAKAPVRRMDCIDCHNRPTHIFRSPNESLDTALSVGRIDPTIPFIRKTAAAALVQPCATEAQGRDQIAEKLGVYYANYKDPAKIRAAIAEVQRIHRDNFFPEMKVNWRVYPDNIGHLNWPGCFRCHDGEHVSESGKKISAECNDCHTLIAQGRGASLDTVSAKGLEFQHPSDEIPPGAKCADCHTGGPQQ
;
A
#
# COMPACT_ATOMS: atom_id res chain seq x y z
N PHE A 1 63.49 24.86 15.56
CA PHE A 1 62.21 24.80 14.82
C PHE A 1 62.48 24.41 13.37
N PRO A 2 61.72 23.50 12.76
CA PRO A 2 61.82 23.24 11.32
C PRO A 2 61.52 24.55 10.54
N ARG A 3 62.37 24.90 9.57
CA ARG A 3 62.20 26.08 8.70
C ARG A 3 61.77 25.64 7.31
N LEU A 4 60.57 26.05 6.87
CA LEU A 4 60.12 25.85 5.50
C LEU A 4 60.66 26.99 4.62
N ASP A 5 61.70 26.69 3.83
CA ASP A 5 62.27 27.60 2.84
C ASP A 5 62.00 27.13 1.41
N LEU A 6 61.08 27.79 0.70
CA LEU A 6 60.70 27.46 -0.68
C LEU A 6 61.78 27.83 -1.71
N ASN A 7 62.86 28.51 -1.33
CA ASN A 7 64.01 28.72 -2.22
C ASN A 7 64.85 27.44 -2.37
N LEU A 8 64.78 26.52 -1.40
CA LEU A 8 65.49 25.24 -1.45
C LEU A 8 64.75 24.22 -2.34
N PRO A 9 65.40 23.62 -3.36
CA PRO A 9 64.78 22.60 -4.23
C PRO A 9 64.18 21.41 -3.46
N LYS A 10 64.85 20.97 -2.38
CA LYS A 10 64.38 19.86 -1.52
C LYS A 10 63.04 20.18 -0.86
N HIS A 11 62.86 21.39 -0.34
CA HIS A 11 61.61 21.80 0.29
C HIS A 11 60.49 21.98 -0.74
N ARG A 12 60.79 22.52 -1.93
CA ARG A 12 59.82 22.60 -3.05
C ARG A 12 59.33 21.21 -3.47
N ASN A 13 60.22 20.25 -3.64
CA ASN A 13 59.85 18.89 -4.03
C ASN A 13 59.01 18.19 -2.96
N VAL A 14 59.34 18.38 -1.67
CA VAL A 14 58.52 17.86 -0.55
C VAL A 14 57.15 18.54 -0.50
N CYS A 15 57.07 19.87 -0.60
CA CYS A 15 55.79 20.58 -0.67
C CYS A 15 54.95 20.12 -1.85
N LEU A 16 55.54 20.00 -3.05
CA LEU A 16 54.87 19.49 -4.24
C LEU A 16 54.35 18.07 -4.01
N GLY A 17 55.17 17.19 -3.44
CA GLY A 17 54.79 15.82 -3.09
C GLY A 17 53.63 15.76 -2.10
N VAL A 18 53.62 16.61 -1.06
CA VAL A 18 52.52 16.72 -0.10
C VAL A 18 51.26 17.27 -0.76
N ILE A 19 51.36 18.29 -1.61
CA ILE A 19 50.22 18.86 -2.34
C ILE A 19 49.62 17.82 -3.29
N ILE A 20 50.45 17.12 -4.08
CA ILE A 20 50.00 16.06 -4.97
C ILE A 20 49.38 14.92 -4.16
N GLY A 21 50.03 14.49 -3.08
CA GLY A 21 49.51 13.43 -2.21
C GLY A 21 48.16 13.80 -1.58
N ALA A 22 48.02 15.03 -1.07
CA ALA A 22 46.78 15.55 -0.52
C ALA A 22 45.68 15.66 -1.57
N PHE A 23 46.02 16.10 -2.79
CA PHE A 23 45.10 16.17 -3.91
C PHE A 23 44.61 14.78 -4.33
N VAL A 24 45.52 13.81 -4.49
CA VAL A 24 45.16 12.43 -4.84
C VAL A 24 44.33 11.80 -3.73
N PHE A 25 44.70 12.00 -2.46
CA PHE A 25 43.90 11.53 -1.32
C PHE A 25 42.51 12.13 -1.33
N ALA A 26 42.38 13.45 -1.44
CA ALA A 26 41.09 14.14 -1.48
C ALA A 26 40.25 13.66 -2.67
N LEU A 27 40.84 13.52 -3.87
CA LEU A 27 40.16 13.01 -5.06
C LEU A 27 39.64 11.58 -4.84
N MET A 28 40.49 10.69 -4.33
CA MET A 28 40.12 9.29 -4.05
C MET A 28 39.04 9.20 -2.97
N THR A 29 39.13 10.02 -1.92
CA THR A 29 38.11 10.11 -0.88
C THR A 29 36.79 10.63 -1.46
N THR A 30 36.79 11.71 -2.24
CA THR A 30 35.58 12.25 -2.87
C THR A 30 34.92 11.23 -3.80
N LEU A 31 35.70 10.56 -4.66
CA LEU A 31 35.20 9.52 -5.55
C LEU A 31 34.66 8.31 -4.77
N GLY A 32 35.39 7.86 -3.75
CA GLY A 32 34.98 6.77 -2.88
C GLY A 32 33.69 7.07 -2.11
N SER A 33 33.62 8.26 -1.49
CA SER A 33 32.43 8.74 -0.78
C SER A 33 31.23 8.88 -1.71
N TYR A 34 31.43 9.39 -2.94
CA TYR A 34 30.35 9.50 -3.92
C TYR A 34 29.81 8.12 -4.35
N ARG A 35 30.70 7.15 -4.60
CA ARG A 35 30.29 5.78 -4.93
C ARG A 35 29.58 5.10 -3.76
N ALA A 36 30.09 5.25 -2.54
CA ALA A 36 29.44 4.73 -1.33
C ALA A 36 28.07 5.37 -1.12
N TYR A 37 27.95 6.68 -1.35
CA TYR A 37 26.70 7.40 -1.32
C TYR A 37 25.68 6.79 -2.31
N GLN A 38 26.03 6.70 -3.59
CA GLN A 38 25.16 6.12 -4.61
C GLN A 38 24.74 4.68 -4.29
N PHE A 39 25.68 3.86 -3.78
CA PHE A 39 25.38 2.49 -3.40
C PHE A 39 24.37 2.43 -2.25
N THR A 40 24.59 3.19 -1.18
CA THR A 40 23.70 3.20 0.00
C THR A 40 22.34 3.86 -0.22
N GLU A 41 22.08 4.39 -1.42
CA GLU A 41 20.78 4.89 -1.86
C GLU A 41 20.15 4.03 -2.97
N SER A 42 20.83 2.95 -3.38
CA SER A 42 20.33 2.06 -4.40
C SER A 42 19.26 1.11 -3.87
N VAL A 43 18.38 0.66 -4.77
CA VAL A 43 17.42 -0.43 -4.51
C VAL A 43 18.16 -1.71 -4.08
N GLN A 44 19.34 -1.98 -4.64
CA GLN A 44 20.15 -3.13 -4.27
C GLN A 44 20.54 -3.08 -2.78
N PHE A 45 20.99 -1.93 -2.30
CA PHE A 45 21.34 -1.78 -0.88
C PHE A 45 20.12 -1.92 0.03
N CYS A 46 19.06 -1.16 -0.25
CA CYS A 46 17.87 -1.14 0.58
C CYS A 46 17.08 -2.47 0.57
N GLY A 47 17.02 -3.16 -0.57
CA GLY A 47 16.16 -4.32 -0.77
C GLY A 47 16.86 -5.67 -0.74
N LEU A 48 18.15 -5.73 -1.11
CA LEU A 48 18.86 -7.00 -1.31
C LEU A 48 20.03 -7.23 -0.35
N THR A 49 20.61 -6.19 0.26
CA THR A 49 21.70 -6.39 1.23
C THR A 49 21.21 -7.13 2.48
N CYS A 50 20.07 -6.72 3.04
CA CYS A 50 19.40 -7.40 4.16
C CYS A 50 18.27 -8.30 3.65
N HIS A 51 18.54 -9.13 2.62
CA HIS A 51 17.50 -9.83 1.87
C HIS A 51 16.51 -10.61 2.75
N SER A 52 16.92 -11.25 3.84
CA SER A 52 15.98 -12.00 4.70
C SER A 52 14.90 -11.11 5.34
N VAL A 53 15.28 -9.90 5.74
CA VAL A 53 14.38 -8.92 6.38
C VAL A 53 13.58 -8.13 5.34
N MET A 54 14.25 -7.73 4.26
CA MET A 54 13.68 -6.83 3.25
C MET A 54 13.02 -7.56 2.08
N LYS A 55 13.10 -8.91 2.01
CA LYS A 55 12.45 -9.70 0.96
C LYS A 55 10.97 -9.37 0.76
N PRO A 56 10.13 -9.22 1.80
CA PRO A 56 8.72 -8.88 1.61
C PRO A 56 8.55 -7.54 0.87
N GLU A 57 9.20 -6.50 1.40
CA GLU A 57 9.08 -5.14 0.88
C GLU A 57 9.69 -5.01 -0.53
N HIS A 58 10.84 -5.63 -0.77
CA HIS A 58 11.50 -5.63 -2.09
C HIS A 58 10.69 -6.41 -3.12
N THR A 59 10.14 -7.58 -2.76
CA THR A 59 9.31 -8.39 -3.66
C THR A 59 8.01 -7.66 -4.01
N ALA A 60 7.38 -7.01 -3.05
CA ALA A 60 6.21 -6.18 -3.31
C ALA A 60 6.56 -4.96 -4.18
N TYR A 61 7.69 -4.30 -3.91
CA TYR A 61 8.19 -3.15 -4.67
C TYR A 61 8.37 -3.45 -6.16
N ILE A 62 9.07 -4.53 -6.52
CA ILE A 62 9.32 -4.87 -7.93
C ILE A 62 8.02 -5.23 -8.69
N ASN A 63 6.98 -5.61 -7.97
CA ASN A 63 5.66 -5.98 -8.50
C ASN A 63 4.64 -4.82 -8.40
N SER A 64 5.11 -3.60 -8.14
CA SER A 64 4.26 -2.42 -7.93
C SER A 64 4.35 -1.42 -9.10
N PRO A 65 3.39 -0.48 -9.21
CA PRO A 65 3.48 0.63 -10.16
C PRO A 65 4.70 1.54 -9.95
N HIS A 66 5.35 1.47 -8.79
CA HIS A 66 6.51 2.28 -8.42
C HIS A 66 7.84 1.51 -8.51
N ALA A 67 7.89 0.35 -9.15
CA ALA A 67 9.10 -0.47 -9.31
C ALA A 67 10.27 0.23 -10.04
N ARG A 68 10.05 1.43 -10.59
CA ARG A 68 11.07 2.26 -11.26
C ARG A 68 11.40 3.55 -10.51
N VAL A 69 10.80 3.76 -9.34
CA VAL A 69 11.11 4.86 -8.41
C VAL A 69 12.03 4.29 -7.34
N THR A 70 13.16 4.93 -7.05
CA THR A 70 14.12 4.41 -6.07
C THR A 70 13.53 4.44 -4.66
N CYS A 71 14.03 3.58 -3.76
CA CYS A 71 13.56 3.57 -2.37
C CYS A 71 13.73 4.94 -1.70
N THR A 72 14.81 5.66 -2.03
CA THR A 72 15.19 6.92 -1.38
C THR A 72 14.34 8.11 -1.83
N GLU A 73 13.74 8.08 -3.02
CA GLU A 73 12.79 9.10 -3.48
C GLU A 73 11.55 9.18 -2.57
N CYS A 74 11.16 8.06 -1.95
CA CYS A 74 10.06 8.01 -0.97
C CYS A 74 10.54 8.04 0.49
N HIS A 75 11.57 7.27 0.85
CA HIS A 75 11.94 7.03 2.26
C HIS A 75 13.02 7.97 2.83
N ILE A 76 13.77 8.68 2.00
CA ILE A 76 14.83 9.59 2.44
C ILE A 76 14.52 11.03 2.02
N GLY A 77 14.28 11.27 0.74
CA GLY A 77 14.07 12.59 0.16
C GLY A 77 15.36 13.41 -0.04
N PRO A 78 15.36 14.44 -0.89
CA PRO A 78 16.52 15.29 -1.10
C PRO A 78 16.86 16.16 0.13
N GLY A 79 18.13 16.56 0.22
CA GLY A 79 18.61 17.57 1.18
C GLY A 79 19.47 16.99 2.31
N ALA A 80 20.45 17.79 2.76
CA ALA A 80 21.48 17.37 3.71
C ALA A 80 20.92 16.93 5.09
N THR A 81 19.85 17.58 5.57
CA THR A 81 19.23 17.24 6.86
C THR A 81 18.57 15.86 6.83
N TRP A 82 17.81 15.56 5.77
CA TRP A 82 17.15 14.27 5.61
C TRP A 82 18.15 13.15 5.36
N PHE A 83 19.21 13.45 4.61
CA PHE A 83 20.36 12.56 4.47
C PHE A 83 20.99 12.23 5.83
N ALA A 84 21.31 13.22 6.66
CA ALA A 84 21.92 12.97 7.97
C ALA A 84 21.00 12.14 8.88
N ARG A 85 19.70 12.48 8.92
CA ARG A 85 18.70 11.72 9.69
C ARG A 85 18.61 10.27 9.21
N SER A 86 18.56 10.05 7.90
CA SER A 86 18.41 8.71 7.34
C SER A 86 19.62 7.82 7.60
N LYS A 87 20.85 8.37 7.56
CA LYS A 87 22.06 7.60 7.87
C LYS A 87 22.18 7.27 9.36
N LEU A 88 21.78 8.19 10.25
CA LEU A 88 21.71 7.91 11.69
C LEU A 88 20.68 6.81 12.00
N SER A 89 19.46 6.91 11.45
CA SER A 89 18.45 5.85 11.61
C SER A 89 18.88 4.54 10.94
N GLY A 90 19.54 4.61 9.78
CA GLY A 90 20.05 3.45 9.06
C GLY A 90 21.12 2.70 9.84
N THR A 91 21.96 3.40 10.60
CA THR A 91 22.97 2.77 11.47
C THR A 91 22.30 1.94 12.57
N TYR A 92 21.23 2.47 13.16
CA TYR A 92 20.42 1.71 14.12
C TYR A 92 19.73 0.51 13.47
N GLN A 93 19.20 0.66 12.25
CA GLN A 93 18.58 -0.46 11.50
C GLN A 93 19.59 -1.57 11.22
N ILE A 94 20.82 -1.24 10.81
CA ILE A 94 21.89 -2.23 10.60
C ILE A 94 22.19 -2.97 11.91
N TYR A 95 22.37 -2.26 13.01
CA TYR A 95 22.56 -2.88 14.33
C TYR A 95 21.37 -3.76 14.71
N ALA A 96 20.14 -3.28 14.55
CA ALA A 96 18.92 -4.02 14.86
C ALA A 96 18.81 -5.30 14.03
N THR A 97 19.16 -5.26 12.75
CA THR A 97 19.20 -6.46 11.89
C THR A 97 20.30 -7.43 12.34
N LEU A 98 21.52 -6.95 12.61
CA LEU A 98 22.64 -7.80 13.04
C LEU A 98 22.41 -8.45 14.41
N ALA A 99 21.75 -7.73 15.33
CA ALA A 99 21.45 -8.19 16.67
C ALA A 99 20.08 -8.90 16.79
N ASP A 100 19.35 -9.05 15.68
CA ASP A 100 17.97 -9.57 15.63
C ASP A 100 16.97 -8.84 16.57
N LYS A 101 17.12 -7.52 16.69
CA LYS A 101 16.33 -6.63 17.56
C LYS A 101 15.31 -5.82 16.77
N PHE A 102 14.44 -6.51 16.02
CA PHE A 102 13.36 -5.87 15.28
C PHE A 102 12.07 -6.71 15.33
N GLU A 103 10.94 -6.02 15.14
CA GLU A 103 9.62 -6.64 15.14
C GLU A 103 9.33 -7.36 13.82
N ARG A 104 8.63 -8.49 13.93
CA ARG A 104 8.12 -9.28 12.80
C ARG A 104 6.62 -9.45 12.98
N PRO A 105 5.78 -8.88 12.11
CA PRO A 105 6.11 -8.05 10.95
C PRO A 105 6.59 -6.65 11.34
N ILE A 106 7.19 -5.91 10.39
CA ILE A 106 7.65 -4.54 10.64
C ILE A 106 6.42 -3.64 10.86
N PRO A 107 6.33 -2.88 11.96
CA PRO A 107 5.13 -2.12 12.30
C PRO A 107 4.89 -0.96 11.33
N THR A 108 3.61 -0.69 11.06
CA THR A 108 3.15 0.45 10.27
C THR A 108 2.01 1.16 10.99
N PRO A 109 1.85 2.48 10.83
CA PRO A 109 2.57 3.37 9.92
C PRO A 109 3.98 3.75 10.36
N LEU A 110 4.83 4.12 9.40
CA LEU A 110 6.16 4.66 9.67
C LEU A 110 6.04 6.07 10.26
N LYS A 111 6.52 6.27 11.49
CA LYS A 111 6.36 7.52 12.25
C LYS A 111 7.22 8.69 11.74
N ASN A 112 8.28 8.39 10.96
CA ASN A 112 9.28 9.36 10.50
C ASN A 112 9.30 9.53 8.97
N LEU A 113 8.21 9.20 8.27
CA LEU A 113 8.12 9.47 6.84
C LEU A 113 8.02 10.97 6.59
N ARG A 114 8.54 11.45 5.45
CA ARG A 114 8.35 12.83 5.01
C ARG A 114 6.86 13.09 4.74
N PRO A 115 6.41 14.35 4.82
CA PRO A 115 5.06 14.71 4.39
C PRO A 115 4.77 14.20 2.97
N ALA A 116 3.57 13.67 2.75
CA ALA A 116 3.18 13.13 1.44
C ALA A 116 3.31 14.19 0.33
N GLN A 117 3.09 15.48 0.65
CA GLN A 117 3.24 16.58 -0.28
C GLN A 117 4.69 16.76 -0.77
N GLU A 118 5.68 16.46 0.06
CA GLU A 118 7.10 16.58 -0.31
C GLU A 118 7.67 15.30 -0.96
N THR A 119 6.83 14.32 -1.23
CA THR A 119 7.22 13.02 -1.80
C THR A 119 6.34 12.67 -2.99
N CYS A 120 5.04 12.46 -2.74
CA CYS A 120 4.05 12.12 -3.74
C CYS A 120 3.86 13.25 -4.77
N GLU A 121 3.86 14.52 -4.34
CA GLU A 121 3.51 15.63 -5.25
C GLU A 121 4.59 16.02 -6.25
N HIS A 122 5.79 15.42 -6.14
CA HIS A 122 6.82 15.55 -7.17
C HIS A 122 6.42 14.86 -8.49
N CYS A 123 5.56 13.84 -8.41
CA CYS A 123 5.10 13.06 -9.56
C CYS A 123 3.58 13.10 -9.75
N HIS A 124 2.81 13.25 -8.66
CA HIS A 124 1.34 13.30 -8.67
C HIS A 124 0.85 14.72 -8.40
N TRP A 125 -0.20 15.19 -9.06
CA TRP A 125 -0.67 16.57 -8.88
C TRP A 125 -2.15 16.62 -8.47
N PRO A 126 -2.48 16.45 -7.16
CA PRO A 126 -3.87 16.38 -6.69
C PRO A 126 -4.71 17.64 -6.98
N GLN A 127 -4.06 18.80 -7.14
CA GLN A 127 -4.76 20.02 -7.53
C GLN A 127 -5.38 19.91 -8.91
N LYS A 128 -4.75 19.20 -9.86
CA LYS A 128 -5.32 19.03 -11.20
C LYS A 128 -6.53 18.11 -11.16
N PHE A 129 -7.57 18.51 -11.88
CA PHE A 129 -8.79 17.73 -11.95
C PHE A 129 -8.57 16.46 -12.78
N PHE A 130 -8.93 15.32 -12.20
CA PHE A 130 -9.03 14.05 -12.89
C PHE A 130 -10.50 13.67 -13.04
N GLY A 131 -10.90 13.33 -14.27
CA GLY A 131 -12.24 12.80 -14.54
C GLY A 131 -12.50 11.47 -13.82
N ALA A 132 -13.70 10.94 -14.02
CA ALA A 132 -14.01 9.62 -13.50
C ALA A 132 -13.17 8.55 -14.23
N VAL A 133 -12.63 7.59 -13.47
CA VAL A 133 -11.82 6.49 -14.01
C VAL A 133 -12.61 5.21 -13.92
N GLU A 134 -12.77 4.50 -15.03
CA GLU A 134 -13.40 3.19 -15.02
C GLU A 134 -12.51 2.17 -14.28
N ARG A 135 -13.12 1.44 -13.35
CA ARG A 135 -12.54 0.28 -12.69
C ARG A 135 -13.41 -0.92 -12.99
N VAL A 136 -12.77 -1.95 -13.54
CA VAL A 136 -13.37 -3.25 -13.80
C VAL A 136 -12.72 -4.26 -12.86
N ARG A 137 -13.52 -4.95 -12.06
CA ARG A 137 -13.08 -5.99 -11.13
C ARG A 137 -13.87 -7.26 -11.41
N THR A 138 -13.20 -8.33 -11.76
CA THR A 138 -13.81 -9.65 -11.93
C THR A 138 -13.44 -10.52 -10.75
N HIS A 139 -14.46 -11.02 -10.06
CA HIS A 139 -14.36 -11.94 -8.94
C HIS A 139 -14.79 -13.34 -9.38
N PHE A 140 -14.24 -14.37 -8.77
CA PHE A 140 -14.64 -15.75 -8.99
C PHE A 140 -15.24 -16.32 -7.71
N LEU A 141 -16.41 -16.96 -7.81
CA LEU A 141 -17.08 -17.59 -6.67
C LEU A 141 -16.38 -18.91 -6.26
N SER A 142 -16.66 -19.36 -5.04
CA SER A 142 -16.18 -20.65 -4.49
C SER A 142 -16.95 -21.88 -4.99
N ASP A 143 -17.73 -21.75 -6.06
CA ASP A 143 -18.54 -22.82 -6.62
C ASP A 143 -17.73 -23.75 -7.55
N GLU A 144 -18.35 -24.84 -7.99
CA GLU A 144 -17.70 -25.83 -8.84
C GLU A 144 -17.25 -25.20 -10.17
N GLN A 145 -18.07 -24.31 -10.73
CA GLN A 145 -17.83 -23.68 -12.02
C GLN A 145 -16.85 -22.50 -11.95
N ASN A 146 -16.43 -22.08 -10.74
CA ASN A 146 -15.70 -20.83 -10.51
C ASN A 146 -16.43 -19.67 -11.23
N SER A 147 -17.72 -19.51 -10.96
CA SER A 147 -18.57 -18.53 -11.65
C SER A 147 -17.96 -17.12 -11.56
N PRO A 148 -17.74 -16.43 -12.70
CA PRO A 148 -17.25 -15.06 -12.67
C PRO A 148 -18.38 -14.11 -12.29
N TRP A 149 -18.03 -13.05 -11.55
CA TRP A 149 -18.87 -11.91 -11.26
C TRP A 149 -18.07 -10.64 -11.45
N THR A 150 -18.44 -9.83 -12.43
CA THR A 150 -17.73 -8.60 -12.75
C THR A 150 -18.48 -7.40 -12.22
N ILE A 151 -17.74 -6.44 -11.65
CA ILE A 151 -18.22 -5.14 -11.24
C ILE A 151 -17.49 -4.09 -12.09
N ARG A 152 -18.26 -3.23 -12.76
CA ARG A 152 -17.78 -2.07 -13.50
C ARG A 152 -18.25 -0.81 -12.81
N MET A 153 -17.32 0.07 -12.48
CA MET A 153 -17.62 1.30 -11.76
C MET A 153 -16.82 2.47 -12.30
N LEU A 154 -17.42 3.66 -12.26
CA LEU A 154 -16.74 4.92 -12.48
C LEU A 154 -16.31 5.48 -11.12
N LEU A 155 -15.02 5.42 -10.84
CA LEU A 155 -14.45 6.01 -9.62
C LEU A 155 -14.31 7.52 -9.82
N LYS A 156 -14.94 8.31 -8.94
CA LYS A 156 -14.93 9.77 -9.00
C LYS A 156 -13.65 10.30 -8.39
N VAL A 157 -12.55 10.25 -9.16
CA VAL A 157 -11.23 10.73 -8.70
C VAL A 157 -11.29 12.20 -8.33
N GLY A 158 -11.80 13.03 -9.24
CA GLY A 158 -12.00 14.46 -9.02
C GLY A 158 -10.69 15.23 -8.87
N GLY A 159 -10.74 16.39 -8.21
CA GLY A 159 -9.56 17.22 -7.98
C GLY A 159 -9.87 18.58 -7.37
N GLY A 160 -8.81 19.35 -7.14
CA GLY A 160 -8.87 20.54 -6.31
C GLY A 160 -9.08 21.88 -7.02
N ASP A 161 -8.80 21.95 -8.33
CA ASP A 161 -8.75 23.19 -9.11
C ASP A 161 -10.11 23.54 -9.75
N PRO A 162 -10.80 24.59 -9.26
CA PRO A 162 -12.10 25.01 -9.79
C PRO A 162 -12.03 25.55 -11.23
N ASN A 163 -10.85 25.94 -11.72
CA ASN A 163 -10.70 26.48 -13.08
C ASN A 163 -10.70 25.38 -14.15
N HIS A 164 -10.52 24.12 -13.76
CA HIS A 164 -10.34 22.99 -14.68
C HIS A 164 -11.33 21.83 -14.43
N GLY A 165 -12.30 22.01 -13.54
CA GLY A 165 -13.38 21.06 -13.28
C GLY A 165 -14.14 21.35 -11.98
N PRO A 166 -15.28 20.67 -11.75
CA PRO A 166 -15.99 20.78 -10.48
C PRO A 166 -15.12 20.26 -9.34
N VAL A 167 -14.96 21.06 -8.28
CA VAL A 167 -14.25 20.63 -7.07
C VAL A 167 -15.06 19.52 -6.40
N GLY A 168 -14.45 18.35 -6.24
CA GLY A 168 -15.15 17.17 -5.71
C GLY A 168 -14.39 15.88 -5.95
N GLY A 169 -15.09 14.75 -5.78
CA GLY A 169 -14.51 13.40 -5.85
C GLY A 169 -13.64 13.07 -4.65
N ILE A 170 -13.05 11.88 -4.65
CA ILE A 170 -12.27 11.36 -3.51
C ILE A 170 -11.01 12.20 -3.21
N HIS A 171 -10.42 12.87 -4.21
CA HIS A 171 -9.28 13.77 -4.02
C HIS A 171 -9.65 15.12 -3.39
N TRP A 172 -10.94 15.40 -3.18
CA TRP A 172 -11.38 16.61 -2.47
C TRP A 172 -10.72 16.75 -1.09
N HIS A 173 -10.46 15.63 -0.40
CA HIS A 173 -9.78 15.60 0.90
C HIS A 173 -8.36 16.19 0.83
N MET A 174 -7.71 16.08 -0.32
CA MET A 174 -6.35 16.55 -0.59
C MET A 174 -6.33 17.92 -1.27
N ASN A 175 -7.49 18.53 -1.50
CA ASN A 175 -7.54 19.87 -2.04
C ASN A 175 -6.92 20.84 -1.04
N VAL A 176 -5.92 21.62 -1.46
CA VAL A 176 -5.27 22.64 -0.64
C VAL A 176 -6.25 23.63 0.01
N ALA A 177 -7.41 23.81 -0.62
CA ALA A 177 -8.44 24.73 -0.20
C ALA A 177 -9.34 24.17 0.93
N ASN A 178 -9.27 22.86 1.21
CA ASN A 178 -9.99 22.22 2.31
C ASN A 178 -8.97 21.62 3.28
N ARG A 179 -9.23 21.74 4.58
CA ARG A 179 -8.38 21.12 5.61
C ARG A 179 -9.18 20.08 6.37
N VAL A 180 -8.86 18.82 6.13
CA VAL A 180 -9.41 17.68 6.87
C VAL A 180 -8.41 17.25 7.94
N GLU A 181 -8.88 17.23 9.18
CA GLU A 181 -8.12 16.80 10.34
C GLU A 181 -8.90 15.72 11.09
N TYR A 182 -8.19 14.81 11.74
CA TYR A 182 -8.83 13.72 12.47
C TYR A 182 -8.01 13.30 13.68
N ILE A 183 -8.69 12.62 14.61
CA ILE A 183 -8.07 11.91 15.73
C ILE A 183 -8.38 10.43 15.54
N ALA A 184 -7.37 9.58 15.64
CA ALA A 184 -7.53 8.13 15.66
C ALA A 184 -7.34 7.57 17.08
N GLN A 185 -8.05 6.50 17.42
CA GLN A 185 -7.90 5.80 18.70
C GLN A 185 -6.81 4.71 18.68
N ASP A 186 -6.46 4.21 17.50
CA ASP A 186 -5.49 3.16 17.29
C ASP A 186 -4.30 3.63 16.43
N ASP A 187 -3.13 3.01 16.65
CA ASP A 187 -1.90 3.33 15.93
C ASP A 187 -2.01 3.07 14.41
N ALA A 188 -2.82 2.10 13.99
CA ALA A 188 -3.07 1.77 12.58
C ALA A 188 -4.04 2.76 11.90
N ARG A 189 -4.63 3.68 12.67
CA ARG A 189 -5.54 4.74 12.22
C ARG A 189 -6.78 4.19 11.54
N GLN A 190 -7.32 3.09 12.05
CA GLN A 190 -8.52 2.42 11.53
C GLN A 190 -9.80 2.87 12.24
N ILE A 191 -9.69 3.40 13.46
CA ILE A 191 -10.80 3.88 14.27
C ILE A 191 -10.65 5.39 14.42
N ILE A 192 -11.49 6.14 13.70
CA ILE A 192 -11.47 7.60 13.67
C ILE A 192 -12.78 8.08 14.29
N PRO A 193 -12.84 8.42 15.60
CA PRO A 193 -14.08 8.90 16.21
C PRO A 193 -14.34 10.40 16.02
N TRP A 194 -13.35 11.16 15.56
CA TRP A 194 -13.41 12.62 15.51
C TRP A 194 -12.78 13.13 14.22
N VAL A 195 -13.50 14.00 13.53
CA VAL A 195 -13.07 14.65 12.28
C VAL A 195 -13.40 16.14 12.35
N ARG A 196 -12.48 16.98 11.92
CA ARG A 196 -12.71 18.40 11.67
C ARG A 196 -12.45 18.73 10.22
N VAL A 197 -13.43 19.37 9.60
CA VAL A 197 -13.33 19.90 8.25
C VAL A 197 -13.33 21.42 8.36
N THR A 198 -12.28 22.06 7.84
CA THR A 198 -12.24 23.50 7.65
C THR A 198 -12.36 23.80 6.16
N ASP A 199 -13.43 24.50 5.79
CA ASP A 199 -13.72 24.91 4.42
C ASP A 199 -12.88 26.14 4.00
N ARG A 200 -13.01 26.55 2.74
CA ARG A 200 -12.23 27.65 2.13
C ARG A 200 -12.40 28.99 2.83
N ASP A 201 -13.57 29.23 3.41
CA ASP A 201 -13.92 30.45 4.14
C ASP A 201 -13.39 30.44 5.59
N GLY A 202 -12.75 29.35 6.01
CA GLY A 202 -12.25 29.16 7.37
C GLY A 202 -13.28 28.59 8.33
N THR A 203 -14.52 28.33 7.88
CA THR A 203 -15.57 27.72 8.70
C THR A 203 -15.17 26.29 9.06
N ALA A 204 -15.03 26.01 10.36
CA ALA A 204 -14.70 24.69 10.87
C ALA A 204 -15.95 23.96 11.35
N THR A 205 -16.20 22.78 10.79
CA THR A 205 -17.22 21.85 11.28
C THR A 205 -16.55 20.63 11.90
N VAL A 206 -16.94 20.30 13.13
CA VAL A 206 -16.48 19.12 13.85
C VAL A 206 -17.57 18.06 13.79
N TYR A 207 -17.17 16.83 13.48
CA TYR A 207 -18.01 15.64 13.49
C TYR A 207 -17.45 14.63 14.49
N GLN A 208 -18.34 14.00 15.26
CA GLN A 208 -17.98 12.90 16.15
C GLN A 208 -18.85 11.69 15.84
N SER A 209 -18.24 10.51 15.85
CA SER A 209 -18.95 9.24 15.73
C SER A 209 -19.90 9.04 16.91
N GLU A 210 -21.18 8.78 16.65
CA GLU A 210 -22.21 8.59 17.68
C GLU A 210 -21.88 7.42 18.62
N GLY A 211 -21.27 6.35 18.10
CA GLY A 211 -20.89 5.16 18.86
C GLY A 211 -19.55 5.25 19.61
N SER A 212 -18.74 6.29 19.38
CA SER A 212 -17.37 6.38 19.94
C SER A 212 -16.91 7.81 20.26
N LYS A 213 -17.84 8.68 20.69
CA LYS A 213 -17.55 10.09 21.02
C LYS A 213 -16.38 10.23 22.00
N LEU A 214 -15.53 11.23 21.74
CA LEU A 214 -14.44 11.60 22.64
C LEU A 214 -14.88 12.69 23.61
N THR A 215 -14.37 12.67 24.84
CA THR A 215 -14.55 13.79 25.78
C THR A 215 -13.66 14.97 25.40
N SER A 216 -14.00 16.16 25.88
CA SER A 216 -13.19 17.37 25.68
C SER A 216 -11.74 17.20 26.14
N GLU A 217 -11.51 16.50 27.26
CA GLU A 217 -10.18 16.21 27.78
C GLU A 217 -9.42 15.24 26.88
N GLN A 218 -10.09 14.24 26.31
CA GLN A 218 -9.48 13.30 25.36
C GLN A 218 -9.08 14.03 24.09
N ILE A 219 -9.95 14.88 23.54
CA ILE A 219 -9.67 15.69 22.34
C ILE A 219 -8.48 16.62 22.60
N ALA A 220 -8.43 17.29 23.75
CA ALA A 220 -7.35 18.23 24.08
C ALA A 220 -5.97 17.55 24.22
N LYS A 221 -5.92 16.27 24.57
CA LYS A 221 -4.67 15.50 24.72
C LYS A 221 -4.30 14.70 23.48
N ALA A 222 -5.25 14.44 22.59
CA ALA A 222 -5.03 13.57 21.45
C ALA A 222 -4.20 14.25 20.35
N PRO A 223 -3.32 13.51 19.65
CA PRO A 223 -2.63 14.03 18.49
C PRO A 223 -3.62 14.23 17.34
N VAL A 224 -3.83 15.49 16.95
CA VAL A 224 -4.63 15.83 15.76
C VAL A 224 -3.77 15.68 14.52
N ARG A 225 -4.18 14.81 13.60
CA ARG A 225 -3.50 14.59 12.34
C ARG A 225 -4.24 15.30 11.21
N ARG A 226 -3.51 16.02 10.37
CA ARG A 226 -4.02 16.49 9.07
C ARG A 226 -3.99 15.31 8.09
N MET A 227 -5.11 15.09 7.39
CA MET A 227 -5.19 14.06 6.37
C MET A 227 -4.25 14.39 5.20
N ASP A 228 -3.54 13.38 4.70
CA ASP A 228 -2.66 13.46 3.54
C ASP A 228 -2.83 12.22 2.62
N CYS A 229 -2.03 12.13 1.55
CA CYS A 229 -2.19 11.08 0.55
C CYS A 229 -2.03 9.67 1.14
N ILE A 230 -1.20 9.46 2.17
CA ILE A 230 -0.94 8.14 2.75
C ILE A 230 -2.03 7.70 3.74
N ASP A 231 -3.00 8.56 4.06
CA ASP A 231 -4.16 8.15 4.82
C ASP A 231 -5.14 7.31 3.97
N CYS A 232 -5.11 7.49 2.65
CA CYS A 232 -5.87 6.71 1.66
C CYS A 232 -4.97 5.77 0.85
N HIS A 233 -3.86 6.27 0.30
CA HIS A 233 -2.85 5.50 -0.45
C HIS A 233 -1.76 4.97 0.48
N ASN A 234 -2.14 4.26 1.53
CA ASN A 234 -1.23 3.78 2.57
C ASN A 234 -0.31 2.61 2.12
N ARG A 235 -0.56 2.06 0.93
CA ARG A 235 0.26 1.01 0.27
C ARG A 235 0.55 1.36 -1.20
N PRO A 236 1.32 2.42 -1.48
CA PRO A 236 1.54 2.85 -2.86
C PRO A 236 2.48 1.89 -3.62
N THR A 237 3.35 1.17 -2.92
CA THR A 237 4.36 0.28 -3.53
C THR A 237 4.38 -1.11 -2.90
N HIS A 238 4.41 -1.19 -1.57
CA HIS A 238 4.47 -2.46 -0.85
C HIS A 238 3.08 -3.10 -0.72
N ILE A 239 2.55 -3.56 -1.85
CA ILE A 239 1.20 -4.10 -1.99
C ILE A 239 1.25 -5.62 -1.80
N PHE A 240 0.79 -6.10 -0.65
CA PHE A 240 0.62 -7.52 -0.36
C PHE A 240 -0.81 -7.94 -0.71
N ARG A 241 -0.98 -8.58 -1.87
CA ARG A 241 -2.31 -8.93 -2.38
C ARG A 241 -2.90 -10.11 -1.62
N SER A 242 -4.21 -10.04 -1.41
CA SER A 242 -4.95 -11.15 -0.79
C SER A 242 -5.00 -12.39 -1.68
N PRO A 243 -5.23 -13.59 -1.11
CA PRO A 243 -5.52 -14.81 -1.88
C PRO A 243 -6.61 -14.59 -2.92
N ASN A 244 -7.74 -13.98 -2.53
CA ASN A 244 -8.86 -13.79 -3.43
C ASN A 244 -8.49 -12.89 -4.62
N GLU A 245 -7.88 -11.73 -4.37
CA GLU A 245 -7.47 -10.82 -5.45
C GLU A 245 -6.47 -11.46 -6.42
N SER A 246 -5.51 -12.21 -5.87
CA SER A 246 -4.47 -12.86 -6.66
C SER A 246 -5.02 -13.99 -7.52
N LEU A 247 -5.94 -14.79 -6.96
CA LEU A 247 -6.62 -15.88 -7.67
C LEU A 247 -7.61 -15.36 -8.70
N ASP A 248 -8.40 -14.33 -8.37
CA ASP A 248 -9.31 -13.66 -9.29
C ASP A 248 -8.54 -13.15 -10.52
N THR A 249 -7.38 -12.54 -10.30
CA THR A 249 -6.50 -12.10 -11.39
C THR A 249 -5.96 -13.29 -12.19
N ALA A 250 -5.46 -14.33 -11.52
CA ALA A 250 -4.89 -15.50 -12.18
C ALA A 250 -5.92 -16.26 -13.04
N LEU A 251 -7.16 -16.38 -12.58
CA LEU A 251 -8.28 -16.96 -13.31
C LEU A 251 -8.72 -16.07 -14.48
N SER A 252 -8.85 -14.75 -14.25
CA SER A 252 -9.25 -13.78 -15.29
C SER A 252 -8.32 -13.78 -16.51
N VAL A 253 -7.01 -13.94 -16.28
CA VAL A 253 -6.00 -13.91 -17.35
C VAL A 253 -5.59 -15.31 -17.83
N GLY A 254 -6.25 -16.36 -17.37
CA GLY A 254 -6.01 -17.74 -17.80
C GLY A 254 -4.70 -18.37 -17.33
N ARG A 255 -4.03 -17.80 -16.31
CA ARG A 255 -2.86 -18.43 -15.66
C ARG A 255 -3.26 -19.64 -14.82
N ILE A 256 -4.49 -19.64 -14.29
CA ILE A 256 -5.17 -20.82 -13.76
C ILE A 256 -6.38 -21.06 -14.67
N ASP A 257 -6.54 -22.29 -15.14
CA ASP A 257 -7.68 -22.66 -15.98
C ASP A 257 -8.96 -22.72 -15.14
N PRO A 258 -9.96 -21.86 -15.38
CA PRO A 258 -11.19 -21.82 -14.59
C PRO A 258 -12.10 -23.04 -14.82
N THR A 259 -11.80 -23.89 -15.82
CA THR A 259 -12.52 -25.16 -16.05
C THR A 259 -12.11 -26.27 -15.09
N ILE A 260 -11.11 -26.04 -14.24
CA ILE A 260 -10.77 -26.96 -13.14
C ILE A 260 -11.81 -26.77 -12.03
N PRO A 261 -12.63 -27.79 -11.72
CA PRO A 261 -13.71 -27.66 -10.75
C PRO A 261 -13.20 -27.21 -9.38
N PHE A 262 -13.84 -26.22 -8.76
CA PHE A 262 -13.51 -25.67 -7.44
C PHE A 262 -12.08 -25.12 -7.28
N ILE A 263 -11.32 -24.90 -8.35
CA ILE A 263 -9.90 -24.50 -8.24
C ILE A 263 -9.72 -23.21 -7.46
N ARG A 264 -10.64 -22.25 -7.60
CA ARG A 264 -10.66 -21.01 -6.83
C ARG A 264 -10.69 -21.30 -5.33
N LYS A 265 -11.65 -22.11 -4.89
CA LYS A 265 -11.86 -22.47 -3.48
C LYS A 265 -10.66 -23.24 -2.92
N THR A 266 -10.23 -24.29 -3.62
CA THR A 266 -9.15 -25.17 -3.16
C THR A 266 -7.80 -24.45 -3.12
N ALA A 267 -7.50 -23.61 -4.12
CA ALA A 267 -6.28 -22.79 -4.14
C ALA A 267 -6.26 -21.74 -3.03
N ALA A 268 -7.39 -21.06 -2.77
CA ALA A 268 -7.48 -20.11 -1.66
C ALA A 268 -7.21 -20.81 -0.32
N ALA A 269 -7.80 -22.00 -0.13
CA ALA A 269 -7.58 -22.79 1.07
C ALA A 269 -6.15 -23.33 1.19
N ALA A 270 -5.42 -23.52 0.09
CA ALA A 270 -4.01 -23.92 0.09
C ALA A 270 -3.08 -22.75 0.44
N LEU A 271 -3.35 -21.56 -0.12
CA LEU A 271 -2.56 -20.36 0.15
C LEU A 271 -2.52 -19.95 1.62
N VAL A 272 -3.63 -20.15 2.34
CA VAL A 272 -3.74 -19.69 3.73
C VAL A 272 -3.32 -20.73 4.77
N GLN A 273 -2.77 -21.87 4.35
CA GLN A 273 -2.27 -22.85 5.30
C GLN A 273 -1.08 -22.27 6.08
N PRO A 274 -1.10 -22.34 7.43
CA PRO A 274 0.03 -21.89 8.23
C PRO A 274 1.29 -22.69 7.88
N CYS A 275 2.36 -21.96 7.59
CA CYS A 275 3.69 -22.51 7.38
C CYS A 275 4.72 -21.63 8.11
N ALA A 276 5.88 -22.22 8.44
CA ALA A 276 6.99 -21.54 9.09
C ALA A 276 7.97 -20.94 8.09
N THR A 277 8.04 -21.50 6.87
CA THR A 277 8.96 -21.06 5.81
C THR A 277 8.28 -21.04 4.46
N GLU A 278 8.81 -20.24 3.54
CA GLU A 278 8.34 -20.21 2.15
C GLU A 278 8.45 -21.58 1.46
N ALA A 279 9.52 -22.33 1.74
CA ALA A 279 9.70 -23.67 1.18
C ALA A 279 8.59 -24.62 1.63
N GLN A 280 8.25 -24.60 2.92
CA GLN A 280 7.16 -25.41 3.47
C GLN A 280 5.81 -25.01 2.85
N GLY A 281 5.51 -23.71 2.74
CA GLY A 281 4.27 -23.25 2.11
C GLY A 281 4.15 -23.69 0.65
N ARG A 282 5.26 -23.61 -0.11
CA ARG A 282 5.34 -24.10 -1.49
C ARG A 282 5.04 -25.59 -1.60
N ASP A 283 5.60 -26.41 -0.72
CA ASP A 283 5.41 -27.87 -0.73
C ASP A 283 3.99 -28.25 -0.28
N GLN A 284 3.44 -27.58 0.75
CA GLN A 284 2.05 -27.76 1.20
C GLN A 284 1.03 -27.43 0.11
N ILE A 285 1.26 -26.37 -0.68
CA ILE A 285 0.40 -26.02 -1.82
C ILE A 285 0.40 -27.14 -2.86
N ALA A 286 1.58 -27.66 -3.20
CA ALA A 286 1.71 -28.75 -4.18
C ALA A 286 1.04 -30.03 -3.68
N GLU A 287 1.24 -30.38 -2.42
CA GLU A 287 0.62 -31.55 -1.78
C GLU A 287 -0.91 -31.42 -1.80
N LYS A 288 -1.45 -30.31 -1.28
CA LYS A 288 -2.89 -30.12 -1.15
C LYS A 288 -3.62 -30.16 -2.50
N LEU A 289 -3.12 -29.41 -3.49
CA LEU A 289 -3.73 -29.39 -4.82
C LEU A 289 -3.48 -30.70 -5.57
N GLY A 290 -2.29 -31.29 -5.43
CA GLY A 290 -1.96 -32.56 -6.06
C GLY A 290 -2.83 -33.71 -5.56
N VAL A 291 -3.08 -33.78 -4.25
CA VAL A 291 -3.96 -34.78 -3.65
C VAL A 291 -5.42 -34.54 -4.06
N TYR A 292 -5.91 -33.31 -3.97
CA TYR A 292 -7.31 -33.00 -4.28
C TYR A 292 -7.66 -33.30 -5.76
N TYR A 293 -6.72 -33.06 -6.67
CA TYR A 293 -6.89 -33.26 -8.11
C TYR A 293 -6.17 -34.50 -8.66
N ALA A 294 -5.83 -35.49 -7.82
CA ALA A 294 -5.03 -36.65 -8.23
C ALA A 294 -5.62 -37.43 -9.43
N ASN A 295 -6.95 -37.48 -9.52
CA ASN A 295 -7.69 -38.17 -10.59
C ASN A 295 -8.22 -37.23 -11.68
N TYR A 296 -7.79 -35.96 -11.70
CA TYR A 296 -8.23 -35.02 -12.72
C TYR A 296 -7.67 -35.40 -14.10
N LYS A 297 -8.54 -35.40 -15.12
CA LYS A 297 -8.24 -35.91 -16.48
C LYS A 297 -7.03 -35.26 -17.15
N ASP A 298 -6.71 -34.02 -16.80
CA ASP A 298 -5.61 -33.25 -17.39
C ASP A 298 -4.60 -32.84 -16.30
N PRO A 299 -3.61 -33.70 -16.00
CA PRO A 299 -2.61 -33.40 -14.98
C PRO A 299 -1.68 -32.24 -15.36
N ALA A 300 -1.62 -31.84 -16.63
CA ALA A 300 -0.83 -30.67 -17.03
C ALA A 300 -1.47 -29.37 -16.54
N LYS A 301 -2.80 -29.25 -16.63
CA LYS A 301 -3.56 -28.12 -16.06
C LYS A 301 -3.35 -27.98 -14.56
N ILE A 302 -3.34 -29.11 -13.84
CA ILE A 302 -3.12 -29.12 -12.39
C ILE A 302 -1.69 -28.68 -12.03
N ARG A 303 -0.68 -29.15 -12.77
CA ARG A 303 0.71 -28.69 -12.57
C ARG A 303 0.86 -27.18 -12.82
N ALA A 304 0.21 -26.64 -13.86
CA ALA A 304 0.22 -25.21 -14.14
C ALA A 304 -0.47 -24.41 -13.01
N ALA A 305 -1.63 -24.89 -12.53
CA ALA A 305 -2.32 -24.28 -11.40
C ALA A 305 -1.47 -24.30 -10.12
N ILE A 306 -0.84 -25.43 -9.78
CA ILE A 306 0.09 -25.52 -8.64
C ILE A 306 1.21 -24.48 -8.76
N ALA A 307 1.87 -24.40 -9.92
CA ALA A 307 2.96 -23.47 -10.14
C ALA A 307 2.52 -22.00 -9.97
N GLU A 308 1.33 -21.64 -10.46
CA GLU A 308 0.80 -20.28 -10.30
C GLU A 308 0.40 -19.99 -8.85
N VAL A 309 -0.18 -20.95 -8.13
CA VAL A 309 -0.52 -20.77 -6.70
C VAL A 309 0.75 -20.65 -5.85
N GLN A 310 1.80 -21.43 -6.14
CA GLN A 310 3.11 -21.27 -5.52
C GLN A 310 3.74 -19.91 -5.83
N ARG A 311 3.58 -19.39 -7.06
CA ARG A 311 4.01 -18.05 -7.45
C ARG A 311 3.30 -16.98 -6.62
N ILE A 312 1.97 -17.09 -6.49
CA ILE A 312 1.17 -16.18 -5.66
C ILE A 312 1.65 -16.20 -4.21
N HIS A 313 1.93 -17.38 -3.65
CA HIS A 313 2.46 -17.52 -2.30
C HIS A 313 3.80 -16.80 -2.14
N ARG A 314 4.78 -17.12 -2.99
CA ARG A 314 6.11 -16.49 -2.97
C ARG A 314 6.05 -14.96 -3.06
N ASP A 315 5.12 -14.43 -3.85
CA ASP A 315 5.07 -12.99 -4.11
C ASP A 315 4.30 -12.20 -3.02
N ASN A 316 3.52 -12.86 -2.15
CA ASN A 316 2.63 -12.17 -1.18
C ASN A 316 2.66 -12.72 0.26
N PHE A 317 3.33 -13.85 0.51
CA PHE A 317 3.33 -14.56 1.78
C PHE A 317 4.76 -14.79 2.22
N PHE A 318 5.14 -14.18 3.34
CA PHE A 318 6.49 -14.24 3.87
C PHE A 318 6.45 -14.73 5.33
N PRO A 319 6.33 -16.05 5.54
CA PRO A 319 6.19 -16.66 6.87
C PRO A 319 7.26 -16.23 7.87
N GLU A 320 8.51 -16.16 7.43
CA GLU A 320 9.69 -15.83 8.23
C GLU A 320 9.61 -14.40 8.80
N MET A 321 8.99 -13.49 8.04
CA MET A 321 8.76 -12.10 8.45
C MET A 321 7.33 -11.88 8.98
N LYS A 322 6.50 -12.93 9.02
CA LYS A 322 5.09 -12.88 9.38
C LYS A 322 4.31 -11.83 8.57
N VAL A 323 4.68 -11.62 7.30
CA VAL A 323 4.05 -10.64 6.42
C VAL A 323 3.09 -11.33 5.46
N ASN A 324 1.86 -10.84 5.43
CA ASN A 324 0.83 -11.15 4.45
C ASN A 324 -0.23 -10.02 4.43
N TRP A 325 -1.25 -10.14 3.57
CA TRP A 325 -2.31 -9.13 3.41
C TRP A 325 -3.13 -8.83 4.68
N ARG A 326 -3.17 -9.74 5.67
CA ARG A 326 -3.98 -9.58 6.89
C ARG A 326 -3.36 -8.63 7.90
N VAL A 327 -2.05 -8.48 7.86
CA VAL A 327 -1.30 -7.69 8.84
C VAL A 327 -1.45 -6.20 8.59
N TYR A 328 -1.51 -5.83 7.32
CA TYR A 328 -1.32 -4.47 6.88
C TYR A 328 -2.63 -3.92 6.31
N PRO A 329 -3.21 -2.87 6.93
CA PRO A 329 -4.38 -2.21 6.36
C PRO A 329 -4.11 -1.71 4.94
N ASP A 330 -5.14 -1.78 4.10
CA ASP A 330 -5.19 -1.17 2.77
C ASP A 330 -6.43 -0.28 2.68
N ASN A 331 -6.20 1.03 2.57
CA ASN A 331 -7.25 2.04 2.67
C ASN A 331 -7.75 2.53 1.30
N ILE A 332 -7.27 1.96 0.18
CA ILE A 332 -7.63 2.43 -1.17
C ILE A 332 -9.04 2.01 -1.62
N GLY A 333 -9.67 1.10 -0.88
CA GLY A 333 -11.03 0.63 -1.10
C GLY A 333 -11.63 0.12 0.22
N HIS A 334 -12.81 -0.50 0.14
CA HIS A 334 -13.57 -0.91 1.33
C HIS A 334 -14.00 -2.38 1.35
N LEU A 335 -13.32 -3.24 0.59
CA LEU A 335 -13.66 -4.67 0.50
C LEU A 335 -13.14 -5.45 1.72
N ASN A 336 -11.81 -5.48 1.92
CA ASN A 336 -11.18 -6.27 3.00
C ASN A 336 -10.87 -5.45 4.26
N TRP A 337 -10.90 -4.13 4.13
CA TRP A 337 -10.60 -3.15 5.17
C TRP A 337 -11.61 -2.01 5.06
N PRO A 338 -11.85 -1.20 6.10
CA PRO A 338 -12.90 -0.17 6.05
C PRO A 338 -12.63 0.97 5.06
N GLY A 339 -11.36 1.32 4.80
CA GLY A 339 -10.98 2.38 3.86
C GLY A 339 -11.62 3.72 4.19
N CYS A 340 -12.44 4.26 3.29
CA CYS A 340 -13.17 5.52 3.49
C CYS A 340 -14.27 5.42 4.57
N PHE A 341 -14.83 4.21 4.81
CA PHE A 341 -15.86 3.98 5.83
C PHE A 341 -15.34 4.13 7.27
N ARG A 342 -14.06 4.48 7.48
CA ARG A 342 -13.55 4.95 8.78
C ARG A 342 -14.14 6.30 9.19
N CYS A 343 -14.64 7.08 8.23
CA CYS A 343 -15.33 8.35 8.46
C CYS A 343 -16.68 8.43 7.73
N HIS A 344 -16.83 7.73 6.60
CA HIS A 344 -18.04 7.71 5.77
C HIS A 344 -19.01 6.59 6.17
N ASP A 345 -19.27 6.44 7.46
CA ASP A 345 -20.11 5.37 8.03
C ASP A 345 -21.54 5.79 8.34
N GLY A 346 -21.86 7.08 8.20
CA GLY A 346 -23.18 7.63 8.58
C GLY A 346 -23.32 7.92 10.08
N GLU A 347 -22.29 7.60 10.87
CA GLU A 347 -22.29 7.74 12.33
C GLU A 347 -21.59 9.03 12.78
N HIS A 348 -20.83 9.68 11.89
CA HIS A 348 -20.16 10.94 12.17
C HIS A 348 -21.12 12.12 12.06
N VAL A 349 -21.47 12.71 13.19
CA VAL A 349 -22.48 13.78 13.28
C VAL A 349 -21.89 15.04 13.93
N SER A 350 -22.19 16.20 13.36
CA SER A 350 -21.85 17.50 13.93
C SER A 350 -22.81 17.92 15.03
N GLU A 351 -22.45 18.96 15.79
CA GLU A 351 -23.34 19.55 16.79
C GLU A 351 -24.65 20.09 16.19
N SER A 352 -24.60 20.56 14.94
CA SER A 352 -25.77 20.99 14.17
C SER A 352 -26.59 19.85 13.56
N GLY A 353 -26.21 18.59 13.78
CA GLY A 353 -26.89 17.41 13.24
C GLY A 353 -26.50 17.03 11.80
N LYS A 354 -25.51 17.70 11.20
CA LYS A 354 -25.01 17.34 9.86
C LYS A 354 -24.23 16.03 9.94
N LYS A 355 -24.54 15.08 9.07
CA LYS A 355 -23.88 13.77 9.00
C LYS A 355 -22.84 13.72 7.87
N ILE A 356 -21.75 12.98 8.07
CA ILE A 356 -20.88 12.55 6.96
C ILE A 356 -21.59 11.40 6.25
N SER A 357 -21.80 11.56 4.95
CA SER A 357 -22.53 10.60 4.11
C SER A 357 -21.81 9.25 4.00
N ALA A 358 -22.59 8.17 3.94
CA ALA A 358 -22.17 6.80 3.65
C ALA A 358 -22.61 6.32 2.25
N GLU A 359 -23.12 7.22 1.41
CA GLU A 359 -23.65 6.88 0.10
C GLU A 359 -22.54 6.45 -0.87
N CYS A 360 -22.67 5.26 -1.46
CA CYS A 360 -21.69 4.71 -2.41
C CYS A 360 -21.43 5.67 -3.58
N ASN A 361 -22.48 6.34 -4.05
CA ASN A 361 -22.44 7.26 -5.17
C ASN A 361 -21.60 8.51 -4.92
N ASP A 362 -21.23 8.82 -3.68
CA ASP A 362 -20.31 9.94 -3.40
C ASP A 362 -18.89 9.64 -3.90
N CYS A 363 -18.50 8.37 -3.90
CA CYS A 363 -17.16 7.93 -4.27
C CYS A 363 -17.09 7.31 -5.67
N HIS A 364 -18.06 6.47 -6.02
CA HIS A 364 -18.09 5.79 -7.31
C HIS A 364 -19.51 5.48 -7.78
N THR A 365 -19.69 5.39 -9.10
CA THR A 365 -20.97 5.00 -9.69
C THR A 365 -20.84 3.59 -10.29
N LEU A 366 -21.62 2.64 -9.78
CA LEU A 366 -21.70 1.29 -10.35
C LEU A 366 -22.44 1.36 -11.69
N ILE A 367 -21.74 1.09 -12.79
CA ILE A 367 -22.32 1.23 -14.13
C ILE A 367 -22.75 -0.12 -14.71
N ALA A 368 -22.16 -1.23 -14.30
CA ALA A 368 -22.61 -2.57 -14.63
C ALA A 368 -22.11 -3.57 -13.58
N GLN A 369 -22.85 -4.65 -13.39
CA GLN A 369 -22.42 -5.78 -12.56
C GLN A 369 -23.05 -7.08 -13.03
N GLY A 370 -22.39 -8.21 -12.78
CA GLY A 370 -22.92 -9.53 -13.06
C GLY A 370 -22.01 -10.39 -13.95
N ARG A 371 -22.64 -11.24 -14.76
CA ARG A 371 -22.00 -12.21 -15.67
C ARG A 371 -22.68 -12.26 -17.03
N GLY A 372 -21.92 -12.62 -18.06
CA GLY A 372 -22.43 -12.75 -19.43
C GLY A 372 -23.16 -11.48 -19.90
N ALA A 373 -24.35 -11.64 -20.46
CA ALA A 373 -25.15 -10.57 -21.06
C ALA A 373 -25.49 -9.40 -20.12
N SER A 374 -25.46 -9.59 -18.79
CA SER A 374 -25.68 -8.48 -17.84
C SER A 374 -24.60 -7.38 -17.94
N LEU A 375 -23.43 -7.68 -18.53
CA LEU A 375 -22.34 -6.73 -18.73
C LEU A 375 -22.42 -5.97 -20.06
N ASP A 376 -23.37 -6.35 -20.94
CA ASP A 376 -23.56 -5.71 -22.25
C ASP A 376 -24.23 -4.35 -22.16
N THR A 377 -24.86 -4.05 -21.02
CA THR A 377 -25.54 -2.76 -20.76
C THR A 377 -24.86 -2.00 -19.63
N VAL A 378 -24.89 -0.66 -19.71
CA VAL A 378 -24.37 0.22 -18.67
C VAL A 378 -25.43 1.21 -18.20
N SER A 379 -25.51 1.45 -16.89
CA SER A 379 -26.39 2.46 -16.28
C SER A 379 -25.62 3.73 -15.99
N ALA A 380 -25.98 4.82 -16.69
CA ALA A 380 -25.44 6.14 -16.39
C ALA A 380 -25.93 6.69 -15.04
N LYS A 381 -27.07 6.22 -14.53
CA LYS A 381 -27.65 6.65 -13.24
C LYS A 381 -27.02 5.95 -12.04
N GLY A 382 -26.18 4.94 -12.28
CA GLY A 382 -25.73 4.03 -11.24
C GLY A 382 -26.67 2.84 -11.07
N LEU A 383 -26.16 1.81 -10.42
CA LEU A 383 -26.88 0.62 -9.98
C LEU A 383 -26.74 0.48 -8.48
N GLU A 384 -27.75 -0.07 -7.83
CA GLU A 384 -27.62 -0.58 -6.48
C GLU A 384 -26.68 -1.80 -6.48
N PHE A 385 -25.79 -1.90 -5.50
CA PHE A 385 -24.86 -3.03 -5.42
C PHE A 385 -25.61 -4.35 -5.20
N GLN A 386 -25.23 -5.38 -5.97
CA GLN A 386 -25.71 -6.74 -5.79
C GLN A 386 -24.57 -7.62 -5.35
N HIS A 387 -24.73 -8.22 -4.17
CA HIS A 387 -23.79 -9.22 -3.70
C HIS A 387 -23.98 -10.53 -4.49
N PRO A 388 -22.91 -11.19 -4.94
CA PRO A 388 -23.03 -12.36 -5.82
C PRO A 388 -23.40 -13.67 -5.09
N SER A 389 -23.41 -13.68 -3.76
CA SER A 389 -23.92 -14.77 -2.91
C SER A 389 -24.97 -14.23 -1.92
N ASP A 390 -25.58 -15.14 -1.14
CA ASP A 390 -26.70 -14.97 -0.18
C ASP A 390 -26.99 -13.58 0.43
N GLU A 391 -28.23 -13.39 0.89
CA GLU A 391 -28.73 -12.17 1.52
C GLU A 391 -27.79 -11.65 2.62
N ILE A 392 -27.24 -10.46 2.39
CA ILE A 392 -26.43 -9.74 3.37
C ILE A 392 -27.37 -9.07 4.39
N PRO A 393 -27.04 -9.09 5.69
CA PRO A 393 -27.74 -8.28 6.67
C PRO A 393 -27.82 -6.80 6.23
N PRO A 394 -28.98 -6.14 6.33
CA PRO A 394 -29.11 -4.74 5.97
C PRO A 394 -28.07 -3.88 6.70
N GLY A 395 -27.33 -3.07 5.96
CA GLY A 395 -26.31 -2.16 6.51
C GLY A 395 -24.95 -2.80 6.82
N ALA A 396 -24.73 -4.09 6.57
CA ALA A 396 -23.40 -4.68 6.74
C ALA A 396 -22.40 -4.12 5.73
N LYS A 397 -21.18 -3.80 6.18
CA LYS A 397 -20.08 -3.35 5.32
C LYS A 397 -19.35 -4.57 4.77
N CYS A 398 -18.77 -4.45 3.58
CA CYS A 398 -18.03 -5.57 2.98
C CYS A 398 -16.91 -6.08 3.90
N ALA A 399 -16.17 -5.16 4.54
CA ALA A 399 -15.07 -5.50 5.45
C ALA A 399 -15.50 -6.25 6.71
N ASP A 400 -16.79 -6.26 7.05
CA ASP A 400 -17.31 -7.02 8.21
C ASP A 400 -17.31 -8.53 7.94
N CYS A 401 -17.37 -8.95 6.66
CA CYS A 401 -17.41 -10.35 6.25
C CYS A 401 -16.22 -10.76 5.37
N HIS A 402 -15.59 -9.82 4.67
CA HIS A 402 -14.48 -10.09 3.76
C HIS A 402 -13.13 -9.85 4.42
N THR A 403 -12.31 -10.90 4.49
CA THR A 403 -10.95 -10.84 5.05
C THR A 403 -9.85 -10.99 4.01
N GLY A 404 -10.21 -11.02 2.72
CA GLY A 404 -9.32 -11.38 1.60
C GLY A 404 -8.89 -12.85 1.54
N GLY A 405 -9.18 -13.64 2.59
CA GLY A 405 -8.96 -15.08 2.63
C GLY A 405 -10.09 -15.90 1.98
N PRO A 406 -10.05 -17.24 2.09
CA PRO A 406 -11.10 -18.11 1.58
C PRO A 406 -12.48 -17.63 2.03
N GLN A 407 -13.36 -17.42 1.06
CA GLN A 407 -14.76 -17.14 1.33
C GLN A 407 -15.47 -18.47 1.60
N GLN A 408 -16.30 -18.50 2.65
CA GLN A 408 -17.00 -19.70 3.09
C GLN A 408 -17.92 -20.24 2.00
#